data_AF-X1A5P5-F1
#
_entry.id   AF-X1A5P5-F1
#
_cell.length_a   1.000
_cell.length_b   1.000
_cell.length_c   1.000
_cell.angle_alpha   90.00
_cell.angle_beta   90.00
_cell.angle_gamma   90.00
#
_symmetry.space_group_name_H-M   'P 1'
#
loop_
_entity.id
_entity.type
_entity.pdbx_description
1 polymer ?
#
loop_
_entity_poly.entity_id
_entity_poly.type
_entity_poly.pdbx_seq_one_letter_code
_entity_poly.pdbx_strand_id
1 'polypeptide(L)'
;NQFPDQVWLLEGYTGTHTGSDDVSVLTDSTQDWETNELVGFMVYNKTDGSSGSVISNTDTTITAVLTGGTEHDWDEGDEYIIQKPNKKPIRFTNFTVIDPANIGSFQFYADIAEKYIIALVGQAQLTQFTTDALTTELTNEQAEVVCLKAGIMTNI
;
A
#
# COMPACT_ATOMS: atom_id res chain seq x y z
N ASN A 1 14.97 -7.35 -19.08
CA ASN A 1 13.49 -7.37 -19.06
C ASN A 1 13.03 -6.29 -18.12
N GLN A 2 12.23 -5.33 -18.60
CA GLN A 2 11.70 -4.21 -17.84
C GLN A 2 10.31 -4.53 -17.23
N PHE A 3 10.05 -5.81 -16.94
CA PHE A 3 8.79 -6.25 -16.36
C PHE A 3 8.99 -6.74 -14.93
N PRO A 4 8.03 -6.56 -14.02
CA PRO A 4 8.00 -7.34 -12.80
C PRO A 4 7.87 -8.82 -13.18
N ASP A 5 8.74 -9.66 -12.63
CA ASP A 5 8.75 -11.10 -12.86
C ASP A 5 7.48 -11.75 -12.29
N GLN A 6 6.89 -11.13 -11.27
CA GLN A 6 5.67 -11.58 -10.59
C GLN A 6 4.85 -10.39 -10.08
N VAL A 7 3.52 -10.55 -10.13
CA VAL A 7 2.56 -9.65 -9.52
C VAL A 7 1.81 -10.43 -8.44
N TRP A 8 1.68 -9.86 -7.25
CA TRP A 8 1.03 -10.47 -6.10
C TRP A 8 -0.03 -9.52 -5.53
N LEU A 9 -1.09 -10.09 -4.97
CA LEU A 9 -2.12 -9.37 -4.24
C LEU A 9 -2.07 -9.76 -2.76
N LEU A 10 -2.15 -8.77 -1.88
CA LEU A 10 -2.19 -8.93 -0.44
C LEU A 10 -3.48 -8.29 0.10
N GLU A 11 -4.18 -8.94 1.03
CA GLU A 11 -5.33 -8.28 1.70
C GLU A 11 -4.80 -7.29 2.75
N GLY A 12 -5.15 -6.01 2.59
CA GLY A 12 -4.65 -4.96 3.46
C GLY A 12 -4.94 -3.55 2.99
N TYR A 13 -4.36 -2.59 3.70
CA TYR A 13 -4.44 -1.16 3.43
C TYR A 13 -3.04 -0.54 3.49
N THR A 14 -2.87 0.58 2.81
CA THR A 14 -1.71 1.46 2.95
C THR A 14 -2.14 2.91 3.04
N GLY A 15 -1.24 3.73 3.55
CA GLY A 15 -1.40 5.16 3.63
C GLY A 15 -0.23 5.82 4.32
N THR A 16 -0.46 7.04 4.76
CA THR A 16 0.51 7.90 5.42
C THR A 16 -0.10 8.46 6.70
N HIS A 17 0.64 8.46 7.80
CA HIS A 17 0.21 9.12 9.02
C HIS A 17 0.10 10.62 8.78
N THR A 18 -1.09 11.17 9.00
CA THR A 18 -1.41 12.59 8.91
C THR A 18 -1.64 13.21 10.29
N GLY A 19 -1.27 12.51 11.36
CA GLY A 19 -1.31 13.03 12.72
C GLY A 19 -0.06 13.86 13.06
N SER A 20 0.09 14.20 14.34
CA SER A 20 1.32 14.83 14.86
C SER A 20 2.43 13.80 15.10
N ASP A 21 3.64 14.30 15.32
CA ASP A 21 4.85 13.53 15.66
C ASP A 21 4.83 12.93 17.08
N ASP A 22 5.68 11.91 17.28
CA ASP A 22 5.93 11.22 18.55
C ASP A 22 4.64 10.66 19.20
N VAL A 23 3.68 10.17 18.40
CA VAL A 23 2.39 9.67 18.90
C VAL A 23 2.25 8.14 18.84
N SER A 24 1.60 7.58 19.85
CA SER A 24 1.32 6.13 19.91
C SER A 24 0.15 5.64 19.05
N VAL A 25 -0.57 6.57 18.38
CA VAL A 25 -1.79 6.28 17.62
C VAL A 25 -1.60 6.76 16.19
N LEU A 26 -1.65 5.83 15.24
CA LEU A 26 -1.71 6.14 13.82
C LEU A 26 -3.01 6.90 13.54
N THR A 27 -2.90 8.02 12.85
CA THR A 27 -4.01 8.83 12.35
C THR A 27 -3.81 9.04 10.85
N ASP A 28 -4.75 8.62 10.03
CA ASP A 28 -4.78 8.91 8.60
C ASP A 28 -6.16 9.48 8.24
N SER A 29 -6.21 10.81 8.13
CA SER A 29 -7.43 11.56 7.83
C SER A 29 -7.99 11.33 6.42
N THR A 30 -7.26 10.61 5.57
CA THR A 30 -7.68 10.27 4.20
C THR A 30 -8.41 8.92 4.12
N GLN A 31 -8.48 8.18 5.22
CA GLN A 31 -9.10 6.86 5.28
C GLN A 31 -10.54 6.93 5.81
N ASP A 32 -11.28 5.85 5.57
CA ASP A 32 -12.66 5.67 6.02
C ASP A 32 -12.90 4.18 6.30
N TRP A 33 -12.18 3.64 7.28
CA TRP A 33 -12.29 2.24 7.69
C TRP A 33 -13.59 1.96 8.45
N GLU A 34 -14.10 0.75 8.38
CA GLU A 34 -15.13 0.31 9.31
C GLU A 34 -14.54 0.19 10.72
N THR A 35 -15.23 0.76 11.72
CA THR A 35 -14.77 0.72 13.11
C THR A 35 -14.58 -0.72 13.58
N ASN A 36 -13.40 -1.02 14.13
CA ASN A 36 -12.94 -2.33 14.58
C ASN A 36 -12.78 -3.42 13.50
N GLU A 37 -12.91 -3.12 12.20
CA GLU A 37 -12.72 -4.13 11.16
C GLU A 37 -11.27 -4.67 11.08
N LEU A 38 -10.31 -3.87 11.52
CA LEU A 38 -8.87 -4.14 11.42
C LEU A 38 -8.30 -4.80 12.68
N VAL A 39 -9.11 -5.03 13.72
CA VAL A 39 -8.64 -5.63 14.97
C VAL A 39 -8.01 -7.01 14.71
N GLY A 40 -6.79 -7.19 15.22
CA GLY A 40 -5.98 -8.39 14.99
C GLY A 40 -5.18 -8.38 13.70
N PHE A 41 -5.28 -7.35 12.86
CA PHE A 41 -4.38 -7.14 11.72
C PHE A 41 -3.01 -6.71 12.22
N MET A 42 -1.99 -6.88 11.37
CA MET A 42 -0.65 -6.37 11.66
C MET A 42 -0.48 -5.03 10.97
N VAL A 43 -0.14 -3.99 11.73
CA VAL A 43 0.27 -2.70 11.18
C VAL A 43 1.79 -2.59 11.25
N TYR A 44 2.38 -2.08 10.19
CA TYR A 44 3.81 -1.86 10.03
C TYR A 44 4.04 -0.37 9.74
N ASN A 45 4.88 0.28 10.54
CA ASN A 45 5.47 1.56 10.19
C ASN A 45 6.68 1.25 9.28
N LYS A 46 6.59 1.68 8.01
CA LYS A 46 7.63 1.41 7.00
C LYS A 46 8.85 2.28 7.22
N THR A 47 8.68 3.46 7.80
CA THR A 47 9.74 4.46 7.96
C THR A 47 10.80 3.96 8.94
N ASP A 48 10.36 3.47 10.10
CA ASP A 48 11.21 3.04 11.22
C ASP A 48 11.39 1.50 11.30
N GLY A 49 10.59 0.75 10.53
CA GLY A 49 10.54 -0.72 10.52
C GLY A 49 9.81 -1.35 11.73
N SER A 50 9.12 -0.57 12.55
CA SER A 50 8.37 -1.03 13.71
C SER A 50 7.01 -1.62 13.31
N SER A 51 6.45 -2.49 14.15
CA SER A 51 5.16 -3.13 13.87
C SER A 51 4.43 -3.60 15.13
N GLY A 52 3.12 -3.77 15.00
CA GLY A 52 2.26 -4.19 16.09
C GLY A 52 0.93 -4.77 15.62
N SER A 53 0.32 -5.60 16.48
CA SER A 53 -1.06 -6.05 16.25
C SER A 53 -2.03 -4.91 16.55
N VAL A 54 -2.96 -4.65 15.64
CA VAL A 54 -4.04 -3.68 15.82
C VAL A 54 -4.94 -4.15 16.97
N ILE A 55 -5.11 -3.28 17.97
CA ILE A 55 -5.94 -3.48 19.16
C ILE A 55 -7.33 -2.89 18.94
N SER A 56 -7.41 -1.72 18.29
CA SER A 56 -8.64 -1.04 17.92
C SER A 56 -8.39 -0.10 16.73
N ASN A 57 -9.45 0.16 15.96
CA ASN A 57 -9.44 1.19 14.92
C ASN A 57 -10.78 1.94 14.88
N THR A 58 -10.73 3.23 14.56
CA THR A 58 -11.89 3.99 14.07
C THR A 58 -11.87 4.02 12.54
N ASP A 59 -12.63 4.93 11.94
CA ASP A 59 -12.56 5.29 10.52
C ASP A 59 -11.18 5.77 10.07
N THR A 60 -10.45 6.48 10.93
CA THR A 60 -9.23 7.22 10.59
C THR A 60 -8.08 6.98 11.56
N THR A 61 -8.26 6.17 12.60
CA THR A 61 -7.22 5.94 13.61
C THR A 61 -6.99 4.46 13.89
N ILE A 62 -5.74 4.11 14.22
CA ILE A 62 -5.34 2.77 14.64
C ILE A 62 -4.53 2.86 15.93
N THR A 63 -4.90 2.01 16.89
CA THR A 63 -4.12 1.77 18.11
C THR A 63 -3.45 0.41 18.02
N ALA A 64 -2.13 0.39 18.17
CA ALA A 64 -1.30 -0.80 18.28
C ALA A 64 -0.13 -0.51 19.22
N VAL A 65 0.49 -1.56 19.75
CA VAL A 65 1.78 -1.43 20.45
C VAL A 65 2.88 -1.78 19.45
N LEU A 66 3.62 -0.78 18.98
CA LEU A 66 4.70 -0.96 18.02
C LEU A 66 5.97 -1.44 18.71
N THR A 67 6.69 -2.34 18.05
CA THR A 67 7.98 -2.87 18.50
C THR A 67 8.85 -3.25 17.29
N GLY A 68 10.16 -3.43 17.51
CA GLY A 68 11.07 -4.04 16.54
C GLY A 68 11.74 -3.09 15.53
N GLY A 69 11.35 -1.80 15.51
CA GLY A 69 11.96 -0.75 14.69
C GLY A 69 12.94 0.16 15.46
N THR A 70 13.36 1.24 14.81
CA THR A 70 14.26 2.27 15.38
C THR A 70 13.56 3.17 16.39
N GLU A 71 12.35 3.60 16.05
CA GLU A 71 11.42 4.40 16.85
C GLU A 71 10.10 3.59 16.92
N HIS A 72 9.33 3.69 18.00
CA HIS A 72 8.18 2.80 18.28
C HIS A 72 6.87 3.61 18.42
N ASP A 73 6.81 4.69 17.66
CA ASP A 73 5.76 5.71 17.58
C ASP A 73 5.51 6.06 16.09
N TRP A 74 4.61 7.03 15.88
CA TRP A 74 4.24 7.55 14.57
C TRP A 74 4.62 9.01 14.46
N ASP A 75 5.28 9.34 13.36
CA ASP A 75 5.61 10.70 12.94
C ASP A 75 4.82 11.14 11.71
N GLU A 76 4.55 12.45 11.60
CA GLU A 76 3.85 13.02 10.45
C GLU A 76 4.61 12.65 9.16
N GLY A 77 3.90 12.02 8.22
CA GLY A 77 4.51 11.54 6.99
C GLY A 77 4.98 10.09 7.04
N ASP A 78 4.86 9.39 8.17
CA ASP A 78 5.18 7.97 8.23
C ASP A 78 4.30 7.16 7.30
N GLU A 79 4.94 6.33 6.47
CA GLU A 79 4.23 5.42 5.59
C GLU A 79 3.91 4.12 6.33
N TYR A 80 2.72 3.56 6.07
CA TYR A 80 2.31 2.32 6.74
C TYR A 80 1.68 1.29 5.82
N ILE A 81 1.74 0.04 6.28
CA ILE A 81 1.01 -1.10 5.71
C ILE A 81 0.21 -1.76 6.82
N ILE A 82 -1.06 -2.06 6.56
CA ILE A 82 -1.91 -2.88 7.42
C ILE A 82 -2.21 -4.17 6.67
N GLN A 83 -1.79 -5.31 7.21
CA GLN A 83 -1.95 -6.61 6.56
C GLN A 83 -2.81 -7.55 7.39
N LYS A 84 -3.73 -8.25 6.71
CA LYS A 84 -4.49 -9.32 7.33
C LYS A 84 -3.59 -10.50 7.70
N PRO A 85 -3.62 -10.99 8.95
CA PRO A 85 -2.69 -12.00 9.41
C PRO A 85 -3.03 -13.34 8.75
N ASN A 86 -2.01 -14.18 8.59
CA ASN A 86 -2.13 -15.54 8.04
C ASN A 86 -2.74 -15.63 6.63
N LYS A 87 -2.85 -14.51 5.91
CA LYS A 87 -3.20 -14.51 4.49
C LYS A 87 -1.94 -14.55 3.65
N LYS A 88 -1.83 -15.60 2.84
CA LYS A 88 -0.74 -15.72 1.87
C LYS A 88 -1.01 -14.78 0.71
N PRO A 89 0.01 -14.09 0.16
CA PRO A 89 -0.12 -13.36 -1.08
C PRO A 89 -0.67 -14.25 -2.20
N ILE A 90 -1.53 -13.70 -3.03
CA ILE A 90 -2.14 -14.40 -4.18
C ILE A 90 -1.37 -13.98 -5.43
N ARG A 91 -0.83 -14.95 -6.17
CA ARG A 91 -0.21 -14.64 -7.46
C ARG A 91 -1.28 -14.15 -8.43
N PHE A 92 -1.08 -12.98 -8.99
CA PHE A 92 -1.99 -12.37 -9.93
C PHE A 92 -1.45 -12.46 -11.36
N THR A 93 -2.27 -12.98 -12.26
CA THR A 93 -1.90 -13.20 -13.66
C THR A 93 -2.92 -12.63 -14.64
N ASN A 94 -4.03 -12.06 -14.14
CA ASN A 94 -5.11 -11.53 -14.97
C ASN A 94 -4.92 -10.02 -15.18
N PHE A 95 -3.86 -9.66 -15.89
CA PHE A 95 -3.54 -8.28 -16.21
C PHE A 95 -3.12 -8.15 -17.67
N THR A 96 -3.31 -6.95 -18.23
CA THR A 96 -2.82 -6.59 -19.55
C THR A 96 -1.66 -5.61 -19.40
N VAL A 97 -0.62 -5.80 -20.21
CA VAL A 97 0.48 -4.84 -20.34
C VAL A 97 0.51 -4.30 -21.76
N ILE A 98 0.57 -2.98 -21.90
CA ILE A 98 0.74 -2.32 -23.20
C ILE A 98 1.95 -1.37 -23.15
N ASP A 99 2.67 -1.25 -24.26
CA ASP A 99 3.63 -0.17 -24.49
C ASP A 99 2.96 0.82 -25.47
N PRO A 100 2.24 1.84 -24.98
CA PRO A 100 1.43 2.70 -25.85
C PRO A 100 2.25 3.46 -26.88
N ALA A 101 3.54 3.68 -26.63
CA ALA A 101 4.42 4.47 -27.50
C ALA A 101 5.60 3.68 -28.10
N ASN A 102 5.73 2.38 -27.82
CA ASN A 102 6.88 1.54 -28.19
C ASN A 102 8.22 2.13 -27.72
N ILE A 103 8.22 2.82 -26.57
CA ILE A 103 9.41 3.49 -26.01
C ILE A 103 9.91 2.80 -24.74
N GLY A 104 9.37 1.64 -24.37
CA GLY A 104 9.68 0.97 -23.11
C GLY A 104 8.98 1.59 -21.90
N SER A 105 7.97 2.42 -22.11
CA SER A 105 7.05 2.86 -21.06
C SER A 105 5.84 1.95 -21.10
N PHE A 106 5.64 1.15 -20.05
CA PHE A 106 4.58 0.15 -20.02
C PHE A 106 3.45 0.58 -19.09
N GLN A 107 2.23 0.34 -19.53
CA GLN A 107 1.02 0.54 -18.74
C GLN A 107 0.45 -0.81 -18.34
N PHE A 108 0.09 -0.93 -17.06
CA PHE A 108 -0.50 -2.11 -16.46
C PHE A 108 -2.00 -1.87 -16.26
N TYR A 109 -2.82 -2.80 -16.74
CA TYR A 109 -4.28 -2.75 -16.59
C TYR A 109 -4.78 -4.01 -15.91
N ALA A 110 -5.54 -3.83 -14.83
CA ALA A 110 -6.17 -4.89 -14.09
C ALA A 110 -7.42 -4.38 -13.37
N ASP A 111 -8.41 -5.25 -13.23
CA ASP A 111 -9.55 -5.04 -12.34
C ASP A 111 -9.26 -5.77 -11.01
N ILE A 112 -9.07 -4.99 -9.94
CA ILE A 112 -8.64 -5.47 -8.63
C ILE A 112 -9.52 -4.82 -7.57
N ALA A 113 -10.11 -5.64 -6.69
CA ALA A 113 -10.92 -5.13 -5.59
C ALA A 113 -10.08 -4.31 -4.60
N GLU A 114 -10.65 -3.22 -4.08
CA GLU A 114 -10.01 -2.22 -3.20
C GLU A 114 -9.35 -2.77 -1.93
N LYS A 115 -9.81 -3.94 -1.47
CA LYS A 115 -9.23 -4.64 -0.31
C LYS A 115 -7.84 -5.24 -0.56
N TYR A 116 -7.35 -5.18 -1.80
CA TYR A 116 -6.06 -5.74 -2.19
C TYR A 116 -5.02 -4.65 -2.42
N ILE A 117 -3.88 -4.84 -1.79
CA ILE A 117 -2.62 -4.18 -2.10
C ILE A 117 -1.95 -4.96 -3.24
N ILE A 118 -1.40 -4.26 -4.22
CA ILE A 118 -0.56 -4.87 -5.26
C ILE A 118 0.90 -4.87 -4.80
N ALA A 119 1.59 -5.99 -4.97
CA ALA A 119 3.03 -6.09 -4.81
C ALA A 119 3.66 -6.58 -6.12
N LEU A 120 4.54 -5.76 -6.68
CA LEU A 120 5.32 -6.09 -7.87
C LEU A 120 6.68 -6.63 -7.45
N VAL A 121 7.07 -7.79 -7.97
CA VAL A 121 8.32 -8.48 -7.63
C VAL A 121 9.10 -8.75 -8.91
N GLY A 122 10.30 -8.19 -9.05
CA GLY A 122 11.18 -8.44 -10.20
C GLY A 122 12.31 -7.43 -10.34
N GLN A 123 13.12 -7.56 -11.40
CA GLN A 123 14.29 -6.71 -11.66
C GLN A 123 14.00 -5.36 -12.35
N ALA A 124 12.73 -4.96 -12.46
CA ALA A 124 12.33 -3.77 -13.21
C ALA A 124 11.71 -2.69 -12.32
N GLN A 125 12.02 -1.43 -12.63
CA GLN A 125 11.45 -0.26 -11.98
C GLN A 125 10.01 -0.03 -12.49
N LEU A 126 9.06 0.12 -11.56
CA LEU A 126 7.73 0.65 -11.86
C LEU A 126 7.82 2.17 -11.77
N THR A 127 7.65 2.87 -12.89
CA THR A 127 7.75 4.33 -12.94
C THR A 127 6.39 5.03 -12.80
N GLN A 128 5.28 4.30 -12.98
CA GLN A 128 3.92 4.85 -12.91
C GLN A 128 2.88 3.77 -12.60
N PHE A 129 1.94 4.07 -11.70
CA PHE A 129 0.73 3.27 -11.48
C PHE A 129 -0.43 4.22 -11.22
N THR A 130 -1.54 4.04 -11.93
CA THR A 130 -2.76 4.83 -11.73
C THR A 130 -3.96 3.90 -11.63
N THR A 131 -4.87 4.20 -10.71
CA THR A 131 -6.15 3.51 -10.52
C THR A 131 -7.31 4.29 -11.10
N ASP A 132 -7.07 5.52 -11.59
CA ASP A 132 -8.05 6.39 -12.23
C ASP A 132 -7.50 7.05 -13.50
N ALA A 133 -8.42 7.44 -14.39
CA ALA A 133 -8.18 7.87 -15.77
C ALA A 133 -7.42 9.20 -15.96
N LEU A 134 -6.74 9.77 -14.96
CA LEU A 134 -5.96 10.99 -15.12
C LEU A 134 -4.60 10.89 -14.40
N THR A 135 -3.56 10.99 -15.22
CA THR A 135 -2.13 10.91 -14.94
C THR A 135 -1.67 11.76 -13.76
N THR A 136 -0.80 11.23 -12.89
CA THR A 136 0.32 12.02 -12.34
C THR A 136 1.52 11.14 -11.98
N GLU A 137 2.71 11.71 -12.13
CA GLU A 137 4.04 11.09 -12.14
C GLU A 137 4.58 10.84 -10.72
N LEU A 138 5.43 9.81 -10.55
CA LEU A 138 6.22 9.62 -9.32
C LEU A 138 7.70 9.40 -9.66
N THR A 139 8.56 10.15 -8.98
CA THR A 139 10.02 10.10 -9.10
C THR A 139 10.61 9.60 -7.78
N ASN A 140 11.29 8.44 -7.80
CA ASN A 140 12.69 8.26 -7.36
C ASN A 140 13.07 6.79 -7.09
N GLU A 141 14.39 6.57 -7.09
CA GLU A 141 15.11 5.31 -7.17
C GLU A 141 15.09 4.49 -5.88
N GLN A 142 14.45 3.32 -5.91
CA GLN A 142 14.91 2.02 -5.37
C GLN A 142 13.73 1.05 -5.48
N ALA A 143 14.00 -0.26 -5.53
CA ALA A 143 12.95 -1.28 -5.65
C ALA A 143 12.07 -1.26 -4.38
N GLU A 144 11.05 -0.43 -4.38
CA GLU A 144 10.14 -0.30 -3.26
C GLU A 144 9.02 -1.32 -3.44
N VAL A 145 8.64 -1.97 -2.33
CA VAL A 145 7.36 -2.64 -2.23
C VAL A 145 6.31 -1.55 -2.42
N VAL A 146 5.89 -1.32 -3.66
CA VAL A 146 4.91 -0.27 -3.98
C VAL A 146 3.54 -0.79 -3.59
N CYS A 147 3.24 -0.73 -2.30
CA CYS A 147 1.93 -1.11 -1.77
C CYS A 147 0.93 0.01 -2.07
N LEU A 148 0.23 -0.09 -3.19
CA LEU A 148 -0.72 0.92 -3.65
C LEU A 148 -2.16 0.47 -3.37
N LYS A 149 -2.97 1.37 -2.80
CA LYS A 149 -4.43 1.23 -2.66
C LYS A 149 -5.08 1.26 -4.04
N ALA A 150 -5.91 0.27 -4.38
CA ALA A 150 -6.71 0.31 -5.61
C ALA A 150 -7.86 1.33 -5.47
N GLY A 151 -8.14 2.13 -6.52
CA GLY A 151 -9.17 3.17 -6.57
C GLY A 151 -10.38 2.80 -7.45
N ILE A 152 -11.51 3.49 -7.24
CA ILE A 152 -12.82 3.24 -7.88
C ILE A 152 -12.89 3.85 -9.28
N MET A 153 -13.05 3.03 -10.33
CA MET A 153 -13.38 3.56 -11.66
C MET A 153 -14.83 4.06 -11.72
N THR A 154 -15.02 5.36 -11.92
CA THR A 154 -16.30 5.92 -12.40
C THR A 154 -16.24 6.04 -13.93
N ASN A 155 -17.14 5.35 -14.63
CA ASN A 155 -17.22 5.32 -16.10
C ASN A 155 -17.37 6.74 -16.68
N ILE A 156 -16.46 7.14 -17.60
CA ILE A 156 -16.67 8.22 -18.57
C ILE A 156 -16.68 7.61 -19.97
#